data_AF-A0A379B741-F1
#
_entry.id   AF-A0A379B741-F1
#
_cell.length_a   1.000
_cell.length_b   1.000
_cell.length_c   1.000
_cell.angle_alpha   90.00
_cell.angle_beta   90.00
_cell.angle_gamma   90.00
#
_symmetry.space_group_name_H-M   'P 1'
#
loop_
_entity.id
_entity.type
_entity.pdbx_description
1 polymer ?
#
loop_
_entity_poly.entity_id
_entity_poly.type
_entity_poly.pdbx_seq_one_letter_code
_entity_poly.pdbx_strand_id
1 'polypeptide(L)'
;MKQYYIVRWSEMARFQLLDKAEYIEEQSQNPEVANKFIAEIERLAEKLSYVAAAYNDGKFHTFPLKNGHSVKFLVIGDYVMIYAFQPKGLNLH
;
A
#
# COMPACT_ATOMS: atom_id res chain seq x y z
N MET A 1 25.60 5.25 5.19
CA MET A 1 24.66 5.96 4.28
C MET A 1 23.28 5.38 4.50
N LYS A 2 22.25 6.21 4.65
CA LYS A 2 20.85 5.74 4.76
C LYS A 2 20.42 5.36 3.34
N GLN A 3 20.33 4.07 3.05
CA GLN A 3 19.93 3.57 1.75
C GLN A 3 18.42 3.75 1.65
N TYR A 4 17.98 4.61 0.73
CA TYR A 4 16.56 4.84 0.46
C TYR A 4 16.11 3.79 -0.55
N TYR A 5 15.25 2.88 -0.13
CA TYR A 5 14.68 1.90 -1.05
C TYR A 5 13.62 2.56 -1.93
N ILE A 6 13.59 2.21 -3.21
CA ILE A 6 12.55 2.69 -4.12
C ILE A 6 11.30 1.84 -3.91
N VAL A 7 10.20 2.45 -3.51
CA VAL A 7 8.90 1.77 -3.34
C VAL A 7 8.23 1.63 -4.70
N ARG A 8 7.83 0.41 -5.05
CA ARG A 8 7.11 0.08 -6.27
C ARG A 8 5.87 -0.73 -5.94
N TRP A 9 4.83 -0.52 -6.74
CA TRP A 9 3.59 -1.25 -6.63
C TRP A 9 3.45 -2.18 -7.83
N SER A 10 3.12 -3.43 -7.56
CA SER A 10 2.61 -4.33 -8.60
C SER A 10 1.27 -3.82 -9.14
N GLU A 11 0.94 -4.21 -10.36
CA GLU A 11 -0.37 -3.91 -10.96
C GLU A 11 -1.51 -4.42 -10.08
N MET A 12 -1.41 -5.65 -9.57
CA MET A 12 -2.40 -6.24 -8.67
C MET A 12 -2.63 -5.38 -7.43
N ALA A 13 -1.56 -4.93 -6.77
CA ALA A 13 -1.69 -4.05 -5.60
C ALA A 13 -2.33 -2.70 -5.95
N ARG A 14 -2.06 -2.16 -7.15
CA ARG A 14 -2.71 -0.95 -7.65
C ARG A 14 -4.20 -1.17 -7.87
N PHE A 15 -4.59 -2.25 -8.54
CA PHE A 15 -6.01 -2.59 -8.74
C PHE A 15 -6.75 -2.73 -7.41
N GLN A 16 -6.17 -3.42 -6.42
CA GLN A 16 -6.77 -3.58 -5.09
C GLN A 16 -6.95 -2.25 -4.34
N LEU A 17 -6.01 -1.31 -4.50
CA LEU A 17 -6.13 0.03 -3.92
C LEU A 17 -7.27 0.82 -4.58
N LEU A 18 -7.34 0.78 -5.91
CA LEU A 18 -8.36 1.49 -6.69
C LEU A 18 -9.76 0.92 -6.41
N ASP A 19 -9.91 -0.40 -6.38
CA ASP A 19 -11.17 -1.08 -6.02
C ASP A 19 -11.68 -0.64 -4.64
N LYS A 20 -10.79 -0.51 -3.66
CA LYS A 20 -11.18 0.02 -2.34
C LYS A 20 -11.53 1.50 -2.38
N ALA A 21 -10.85 2.29 -3.20
CA ALA A 21 -11.14 3.72 -3.35
C ALA A 21 -12.50 3.95 -4.02
N GLU A 22 -12.83 3.15 -5.04
CA GLU A 22 -14.14 3.16 -5.70
C GLU A 22 -15.27 2.84 -4.73
N TYR A 23 -15.12 1.78 -3.91
CA TYR A 23 -16.08 1.49 -2.84
C TYR A 23 -16.25 2.68 -1.86
N ILE A 24 -15.16 3.37 -1.50
CA ILE A 24 -15.24 4.56 -0.62
C ILE A 24 -15.96 5.72 -1.31
N GLU A 25 -15.76 5.90 -2.62
CA GLU A 25 -16.47 6.90 -3.42
C GLU A 25 -17.98 6.61 -3.41
N GLU A 26 -18.37 5.36 -3.69
CA GLU A 26 -19.78 4.94 -3.68
C GLU A 26 -20.44 5.18 -2.31
N GLN A 27 -19.76 4.87 -1.21
CA GLN A 27 -20.31 5.05 0.13
C GLN A 27 -20.37 6.52 0.56
N SER A 28 -19.39 7.32 0.16
CA SER A 28 -19.32 8.74 0.55
C SER A 28 -20.07 9.67 -0.41
N GLN A 29 -20.41 9.19 -1.61
CA GLN A 29 -20.93 9.99 -2.72
C GLN A 29 -20.02 11.19 -3.04
N ASN A 30 -18.71 11.03 -2.83
CA ASN A 30 -17.74 12.11 -2.99
C ASN A 30 -16.37 11.61 -3.51
N PRO A 31 -16.00 11.91 -4.77
CA PRO A 31 -14.73 11.46 -5.36
C PRO A 31 -13.50 12.04 -4.66
N GLU A 32 -13.61 13.20 -3.99
CA GLU A 32 -12.46 13.74 -3.25
C GLU A 32 -12.06 12.88 -2.06
N VAL A 33 -13.02 12.16 -1.45
CA VAL A 33 -12.73 11.28 -0.31
C VAL A 33 -11.92 10.07 -0.78
N ALA A 34 -12.29 9.47 -1.90
CA ALA A 34 -11.54 8.38 -2.53
C ALA A 34 -10.14 8.81 -2.97
N ASN A 35 -10.00 9.97 -3.60
CA ASN A 35 -8.71 10.52 -4.01
C ASN A 35 -7.79 10.81 -2.80
N LYS A 36 -8.34 11.40 -1.72
CA LYS A 36 -7.61 11.61 -0.46
C LYS A 36 -7.16 10.29 0.16
N PHE A 37 -8.01 9.26 0.09
CA PHE A 37 -7.66 7.92 0.57
C PHE A 37 -6.48 7.32 -0.21
N ILE A 38 -6.51 7.35 -1.55
CA ILE A 38 -5.40 6.85 -2.38
C ILE A 38 -4.09 7.56 -2.00
N ALA A 39 -4.10 8.90 -2.01
CA ALA A 39 -2.92 9.70 -1.71
C ALA A 39 -2.38 9.44 -0.29
N GLU A 40 -3.27 9.24 0.70
CA GLU A 40 -2.86 8.89 2.07
C GLU A 40 -2.19 7.51 2.11
N ILE A 41 -2.76 6.49 1.45
CA ILE A 41 -2.21 5.14 1.42
C ILE A 41 -0.84 5.11 0.74
N GLU A 42 -0.69 5.77 -0.42
CA GLU A 42 0.60 5.87 -1.11
C GLU A 42 1.65 6.54 -0.23
N ARG A 43 1.33 7.69 0.36
CA ARG A 43 2.24 8.42 1.25
C ARG A 43 2.65 7.59 2.48
N LEU A 44 1.74 6.78 3.02
CA LEU A 44 2.06 5.89 4.14
C LEU A 44 2.94 4.71 3.71
N ALA A 45 2.68 4.15 2.53
CA ALA A 45 3.50 3.09 1.97
C ALA A 45 4.92 3.58 1.65
N GLU A 46 5.12 4.84 1.25
CA GLU A 46 6.44 5.43 1.02
C GLU A 46 7.36 5.38 2.25
N LYS A 47 6.82 5.25 3.47
CA LYS A 47 7.64 5.04 4.68
C LYS A 47 8.47 3.76 4.62
N LEU A 48 8.08 2.78 3.79
CA LEU A 48 8.85 1.56 3.55
C LEU A 48 10.25 1.87 3.01
N SER A 49 10.42 2.94 2.25
CA SER A 49 11.74 3.37 1.73
C SER A 49 12.81 3.52 2.82
N TYR A 50 12.40 3.82 4.05
CA TYR A 50 13.28 4.07 5.20
C TYR A 50 13.51 2.85 6.09
N VAL A 51 12.58 1.90 6.10
CA VAL A 51 12.56 0.79 7.06
C VAL A 51 12.81 -0.57 6.40
N ALA A 52 12.78 -0.64 5.07
CA ALA A 52 12.92 -1.87 4.31
C ALA A 52 14.22 -2.64 4.53
N ALA A 53 15.31 -1.95 4.92
CA ALA A 53 16.56 -2.61 5.27
C ALA A 53 16.37 -3.70 6.35
N ALA A 54 15.45 -3.49 7.29
CA ALA A 54 15.16 -4.45 8.36
C ALA A 54 14.43 -5.72 7.88
N TYR A 55 13.92 -5.71 6.65
CA TYR A 55 13.12 -6.78 6.05
C TYR A 55 13.82 -7.42 4.85
N ASN A 56 15.12 -7.19 4.67
CA ASN A 56 15.91 -7.75 3.57
C ASN A 56 16.37 -9.19 3.88
N ASP A 57 15.39 -10.09 4.07
CA ASP A 57 15.60 -11.52 4.37
C ASP A 57 15.07 -12.45 3.25
N GLY A 58 14.67 -11.88 2.11
CA GLY A 58 14.11 -12.60 0.97
C GLY A 58 12.69 -13.14 1.19
N LYS A 59 11.97 -12.69 2.23
CA LYS A 59 10.60 -13.15 2.54
C LYS A 59 9.57 -12.04 2.35
N PHE A 60 8.31 -12.45 2.18
CA PHE A 60 7.21 -11.51 2.22
C PHE A 60 6.90 -11.06 3.64
N HIS A 61 6.66 -9.76 3.78
CA HIS A 61 6.26 -9.13 5.04
C HIS A 61 4.99 -8.32 4.85
N THR A 62 4.30 -8.05 5.95
CA THR A 62 3.14 -7.16 5.98
C THR A 62 3.50 -5.89 6.71
N PHE A 63 3.27 -4.74 6.08
CA PHE A 63 3.44 -3.43 6.70
C PHE A 63 2.06 -2.84 7.01
N PRO A 64 1.75 -2.59 8.29
CA PRO A 64 0.49 -1.93 8.65
C PRO A 64 0.50 -0.48 8.17
N LEU A 65 -0.61 -0.07 7.58
CA LEU A 65 -0.89 1.32 7.23
C LEU A 65 -1.87 1.89 8.26
N LYS A 66 -2.80 2.74 7.83
CA LYS A 66 -3.82 3.36 8.69
C LYS A 66 -5.14 2.59 8.61
N ASN A 67 -6.00 2.75 9.61
CA ASN A 67 -7.36 2.24 9.64
C ASN A 67 -7.47 0.73 9.34
N GLY A 68 -6.48 -0.06 9.74
CA GLY A 68 -6.42 -1.51 9.53
C GLY A 68 -6.12 -1.97 8.11
N HIS A 69 -5.83 -1.04 7.18
CA HIS A 69 -5.26 -1.39 5.88
C HIS A 69 -3.79 -1.80 6.06
N SER A 70 -3.28 -2.64 5.18
CA SER A 70 -1.87 -3.03 5.15
C SER A 70 -1.41 -3.32 3.73
N VAL A 71 -0.09 -3.44 3.54
CA VAL A 71 0.49 -3.89 2.28
C VAL A 71 1.37 -5.11 2.52
N LYS A 72 1.28 -6.09 1.63
CA LYS A 72 2.21 -7.21 1.56
C LYS A 72 3.34 -6.83 0.61
N PHE A 73 4.58 -6.92 1.05
CA PHE A 73 5.75 -6.47 0.30
C PHE A 73 6.93 -7.44 0.39
N LEU A 74 7.88 -7.30 -0.53
CA LEU A 74 9.15 -8.01 -0.57
C LEU A 74 10.28 -7.02 -0.90
N VAL A 75 11.43 -7.16 -0.25
CA VAL A 75 12.63 -6.39 -0.57
C VAL A 75 13.42 -7.13 -1.65
N ILE A 76 13.74 -6.45 -2.76
CA ILE A 76 14.46 -7.01 -3.92
C ILE A 76 15.57 -6.03 -4.30
N GLY A 77 16.82 -6.35 -3.94
CA GLY A 77 17.94 -5.43 -4.13
C GLY A 77 17.67 -4.09 -3.43
N ASP A 78 17.67 -3.00 -4.18
CA ASP A 78 17.40 -1.64 -3.68
C ASP A 78 15.91 -1.23 -3.77
N TYR A 79 15.01 -2.18 -4.03
CA TYR A 79 13.58 -1.94 -4.19
C TYR A 79 12.74 -2.58 -3.09
N VAL A 80 11.64 -1.92 -2.75
CA VAL A 80 10.52 -2.53 -2.03
C VAL A 80 9.40 -2.74 -3.03
N MET A 81 9.07 -4.00 -3.31
CA MET A 81 7.95 -4.36 -4.15
C MET A 81 6.72 -4.64 -3.30
N ILE A 82 5.70 -3.77 -3.40
CA ILE A 82 4.37 -3.99 -2.84
C ILE A 82 3.60 -4.93 -3.79
N TYR A 83 3.36 -6.13 -3.31
CA TYR A 83 2.74 -7.22 -4.08
C TYR A 83 1.21 -7.25 -3.92
N ALA A 84 0.69 -6.82 -2.77
CA ALA A 84 -0.75 -6.71 -2.55
C ALA A 84 -1.08 -5.57 -1.62
N PHE A 85 -2.19 -4.88 -1.91
CA PHE A 85 -2.88 -4.02 -0.94
C PHE A 85 -3.94 -4.86 -0.24
N GLN A 86 -3.94 -4.81 1.09
CA GLN A 86 -4.82 -5.60 1.95
C GLN A 86 -5.78 -4.63 2.64
N PRO A 87 -6.97 -4.39 2.08
CA PRO A 87 -7.92 -3.46 2.65
C PRO A 87 -8.51 -3.98 3.97
N LYS A 88 -8.86 -3.06 4.89
CA LYS A 88 -9.73 -3.41 6.01
C LYS A 88 -11.16 -3.60 5.52
N GLY A 89 -11.74 -4.75 5.87
CA GLY A 89 -13.12 -5.11 5.55
C GLY A 89 -13.28 -5.56 4.10
N LEU A 90 -14.27 -6.41 3.86
CA LEU A 90 -14.66 -6.82 2.51
C LEU A 90 -15.52 -5.71 1.88
N ASN A 91 -15.33 -5.48 0.58
CA ASN A 91 -16.30 -4.69 -0.19
C ASN A 91 -17.52 -5.61 -0.39
N LEU A 92 -18.67 -5.19 0.14
CA LEU A 92 -19.95 -5.89 -0.07
C LEU A 92 -20.70 -5.08 -1.13
N HIS A 93 -20.72 -5.60 -2.36
CA HIS A 93 -21.51 -5.06 -3.46
C HIS A 93 -22.97 -5.55 -3.37
#